data_AF-A0A163VM59-F1
#
_entry.id   AF-A0A163VM59-F1
#
_cell.length_a   1.000
_cell.length_b   1.000
_cell.length_c   1.000
_cell.angle_alpha   90.00
_cell.angle_beta   90.00
_cell.angle_gamma   90.00
#
_symmetry.space_group_name_H-M   'P 1'
#
loop_
_entity.id
_entity.type
_entity.pdbx_description
1 polymer ?
#
loop_
_entity_poly.entity_id
_entity_poly.type
_entity_poly.pdbx_seq_one_letter_code
_entity_poly.pdbx_strand_id
1 'polypeptide(L)'
;MQKQAKYSGELKIGEIQMSCFVTAEGERYISGRSMTSAIGMKGRGQGMARISSHQALKPFINNALFMAIQNPVEIVGRTPRPVHGHRAEILADICDVLLEARKRGALRTEQEIRYGDYAEMLVRGFARVGIAALVDEATGYEKVRERDALQKILDKFLKDEARVWSKTFPDEFWEKLVKIKGYENYLAVKRPAFIGHWVNDIVYSRLAPGIKDRLKEVNPKTPKGHRRNRHHQHFTEDYGLPELRDHLKKVMVLMDAASNKRDFERLLNRSLPKYGSTLDLPLDE
;
A
#
# COMPACT_ATOMS: atom_id res chain seq x y z
N MET A 1 -0.06 -24.79 3.70
CA MET A 1 -0.31 -24.12 2.40
C MET A 1 0.21 -22.70 2.48
N GLN A 2 0.97 -22.25 1.48
CA GLN A 2 1.59 -20.92 1.45
C GLN A 2 0.78 -19.96 0.56
N LYS A 3 0.69 -18.69 0.95
CA LYS A 3 -0.01 -17.60 0.23
C LYS A 3 0.86 -16.35 0.20
N GLN A 4 0.97 -15.71 -0.96
CA GLN A 4 1.76 -14.50 -1.13
C GLN A 4 0.91 -13.25 -0.88
N ALA A 5 1.30 -12.42 0.08
CA ALA A 5 0.66 -11.14 0.33
C ALA A 5 1.13 -10.11 -0.70
N LYS A 6 0.18 -9.45 -1.36
CA LYS A 6 0.44 -8.29 -2.22
C LYS A 6 0.44 -6.99 -1.41
N TYR A 7 -0.38 -6.94 -0.36
CA TYR A 7 -0.53 -5.81 0.55
C TYR A 7 -0.37 -6.25 2.00
N SER A 8 0.18 -5.38 2.84
CA SER A 8 0.21 -5.53 4.30
C SER A 8 -0.07 -4.19 4.97
N GLY A 9 -0.54 -4.26 6.22
CA GLY A 9 -0.80 -3.07 7.03
C GLY A 9 -1.19 -3.43 8.46
N GLU A 10 -1.50 -2.41 9.24
CA GLU A 10 -1.98 -2.56 10.61
C GLU A 10 -3.41 -2.02 10.74
N LEU A 11 -4.33 -2.88 11.17
CA LEU A 11 -5.67 -2.51 11.56
C LEU A 11 -5.65 -2.07 13.03
N LYS A 12 -6.11 -0.84 13.30
CA LYS A 12 -6.18 -0.25 14.64
C LYS A 12 -7.61 -0.10 15.11
N ILE A 13 -7.94 -0.65 16.28
CA ILE A 13 -9.25 -0.51 16.93
C ILE A 13 -9.00 -0.20 18.41
N GLY A 14 -9.22 1.07 18.78
CA GLY A 14 -8.76 1.58 20.07
C GLY A 14 -7.25 1.36 20.22
N GLU A 15 -6.84 0.73 21.31
CA GLU A 15 -5.44 0.39 21.60
C GLU A 15 -4.97 -0.92 20.93
N ILE A 16 -5.87 -1.67 20.28
CA ILE A 16 -5.53 -2.92 19.61
C ILE A 16 -4.91 -2.61 18.25
N GLN A 17 -3.78 -3.26 17.96
CA GLN A 17 -3.13 -3.23 16.65
C GLN A 17 -3.01 -4.65 16.10
N MET A 18 -3.47 -4.86 14.86
CA MET A 18 -3.48 -6.16 14.21
C MET A 18 -2.78 -6.10 12.86
N SER A 19 -1.79 -6.96 12.66
CA SER A 19 -1.12 -7.12 11.37
C SER A 19 -2.04 -7.86 10.39
N CYS A 20 -2.32 -7.21 9.26
CA CYS A 20 -3.23 -7.67 8.24
C CYS A 20 -2.52 -7.83 6.88
N PHE A 21 -3.04 -8.73 6.06
CA PHE A 21 -2.48 -9.07 4.76
C PHE A 21 -3.58 -9.29 3.73
N VAL A 22 -3.33 -8.90 2.48
CA VAL A 22 -4.23 -9.17 1.34
C VAL A 22 -3.44 -9.81 0.20
N THR A 23 -3.93 -10.94 -0.32
CA THR A 23 -3.32 -11.64 -1.47
C THR A 23 -3.64 -10.93 -2.78
N ALA A 24 -3.06 -11.39 -3.89
CA ALA A 24 -3.38 -10.84 -5.21
C ALA A 24 -4.84 -11.13 -5.63
N GLU A 25 -5.39 -12.24 -5.14
CA GLU A 25 -6.77 -12.69 -5.36
C GLU A 25 -7.79 -12.00 -4.44
N GLY A 26 -7.34 -11.08 -3.59
CA GLY A 26 -8.21 -10.33 -2.68
C GLY A 26 -8.58 -11.09 -1.40
N GLU A 27 -7.91 -12.20 -1.10
CA GLU A 27 -8.10 -12.92 0.16
C GLU A 27 -7.48 -12.14 1.33
N ARG A 28 -8.25 -11.97 2.42
CA ARG A 28 -7.88 -11.13 3.56
C ARG A 28 -7.50 -12.00 4.75
N TYR A 29 -6.34 -11.71 5.35
CA TYR A 29 -5.80 -12.47 6.47
C TYR A 29 -5.36 -11.55 7.62
N ILE A 30 -5.46 -12.05 8.85
CA ILE A 30 -4.89 -11.45 10.06
C ILE A 30 -3.89 -12.43 10.64
N SER A 31 -2.77 -11.93 11.18
CA SER A 31 -1.79 -12.79 11.83
C SER A 31 -2.38 -13.48 13.06
N GLY A 32 -2.05 -14.75 13.29
CA GLY A 32 -2.54 -15.48 14.47
C GLY A 32 -2.15 -14.82 15.79
N ARG A 33 -0.95 -14.21 15.85
CA ARG A 33 -0.51 -13.43 17.02
C ARG A 33 -1.45 -12.25 17.26
N SER A 34 -1.76 -11.50 16.21
CA SER A 34 -2.68 -10.36 16.27
C SER A 34 -4.08 -10.77 16.71
N MET A 35 -4.61 -11.89 16.21
CA MET A 35 -5.90 -12.41 16.65
C MET A 35 -5.91 -12.75 18.14
N THR A 36 -4.89 -13.45 18.66
CA THR A 36 -4.81 -13.74 20.10
C THR A 36 -4.67 -12.48 20.95
N SER A 37 -3.83 -11.52 20.53
CA SER A 37 -3.67 -10.28 21.30
C SER A 37 -4.92 -9.40 21.25
N ALA A 38 -5.65 -9.40 20.12
CA ALA A 38 -6.86 -8.61 19.94
C ALA A 38 -7.97 -9.03 20.90
N ILE A 39 -8.08 -10.32 21.25
CA ILE A 39 -9.04 -10.79 22.25
C ILE A 39 -8.50 -10.72 23.69
N GLY A 40 -7.40 -10.00 23.92
CA GLY A 40 -6.82 -9.85 25.26
C GLY A 40 -6.06 -11.09 25.78
N MET A 41 -5.80 -12.09 24.93
CA MET A 41 -5.05 -13.30 25.30
C MET A 41 -3.56 -12.99 25.47
N LYS A 42 -3.07 -13.11 26.70
CA LYS A 42 -1.65 -12.95 27.06
C LYS A 42 -0.91 -14.30 27.07
N GLY A 43 0.42 -14.24 26.96
CA GLY A 43 1.32 -15.38 27.07
C GLY A 43 1.85 -15.92 25.73
N ARG A 44 2.96 -16.66 25.79
CA ARG A 44 3.58 -17.36 24.64
C ARG A 44 3.02 -18.78 24.52
N GLY A 45 3.18 -19.44 23.37
CA GLY A 45 2.80 -20.85 23.18
C GLY A 45 2.07 -21.13 21.86
N GLN A 46 1.10 -22.06 21.89
CA GLN A 46 0.37 -22.64 20.74
C GLN A 46 -0.51 -21.65 19.93
N GLY A 47 -0.37 -20.34 20.16
CA GLY A 47 -1.09 -19.29 19.43
C GLY A 47 -2.60 -19.50 19.44
N MET A 48 -3.19 -19.46 18.25
CA MET A 48 -4.64 -19.56 18.03
C MET A 48 -5.25 -20.88 18.51
N ALA A 49 -4.48 -21.99 18.53
CA ALA A 49 -4.97 -23.28 19.01
C ALA A 49 -5.37 -23.25 20.50
N ARG A 50 -4.89 -22.25 21.27
CA ARG A 50 -5.34 -22.03 22.66
C ARG A 50 -6.81 -21.66 22.78
N ILE A 51 -7.40 -21.06 21.74
CA ILE A 51 -8.81 -20.66 21.74
C ILE A 51 -9.69 -21.90 21.64
N SER A 52 -9.39 -22.79 20.70
CA SER A 52 -10.16 -24.02 20.48
C SER A 52 -9.94 -25.10 21.55
N SER A 53 -8.81 -25.08 22.26
CA SER A 53 -8.58 -25.95 23.42
C SER A 53 -9.07 -25.36 24.75
N HIS A 54 -9.57 -24.12 24.77
CA HIS A 54 -10.00 -23.47 25.99
C HIS A 54 -11.30 -24.09 26.52
N GLN A 55 -11.30 -24.59 27.76
CA GLN A 55 -12.42 -25.34 28.34
C GLN A 55 -13.74 -24.54 28.33
N ALA A 56 -13.68 -23.26 28.70
CA ALA A 56 -14.86 -22.39 28.70
C ALA A 56 -15.41 -22.08 27.29
N LEU A 57 -14.60 -22.21 26.23
CA LEU A 57 -15.00 -21.84 24.86
C LEU A 57 -15.36 -23.06 24.00
N LYS A 58 -14.76 -24.21 24.28
CA LYS A 58 -14.93 -25.45 23.53
C LYS A 58 -16.40 -25.81 23.24
N PRO A 59 -17.37 -25.66 24.17
CA PRO A 59 -18.78 -25.96 23.87
C PRO A 59 -19.43 -25.05 22.83
N PHE A 60 -18.86 -23.87 22.59
CA PHE A 60 -19.42 -22.83 21.70
C PHE A 60 -18.74 -22.81 20.33
N ILE A 61 -17.65 -23.56 20.14
CA ILE A 61 -16.88 -23.60 18.90
C ILE A 61 -17.42 -24.73 18.02
N ASN A 62 -17.96 -24.37 16.85
CA ASN A 62 -18.38 -25.34 15.86
C ASN A 62 -17.18 -25.96 15.11
N ASN A 63 -17.43 -27.05 14.39
CA ASN A 63 -16.37 -27.76 13.66
C ASN A 63 -15.69 -26.90 12.58
N ALA A 64 -16.43 -26.02 11.90
CA ALA A 64 -15.87 -25.17 10.86
C ALA A 64 -14.84 -24.19 11.44
N LEU A 65 -15.20 -23.48 12.52
CA LEU A 65 -14.32 -22.57 13.23
C LEU A 65 -13.13 -23.31 13.86
N PHE A 66 -13.38 -24.49 14.44
CA PHE A 66 -12.31 -25.35 14.96
C PHE A 66 -11.27 -25.65 13.87
N MET A 67 -11.70 -26.10 12.70
CA MET A 67 -10.80 -26.40 11.58
C MET A 67 -10.09 -25.16 11.08
N ALA A 68 -10.77 -24.01 11.01
CA ALA A 68 -10.19 -22.75 10.58
C ALA A 68 -9.12 -22.21 11.55
N ILE A 69 -9.28 -22.46 12.85
CA ILE A 69 -8.28 -22.15 13.88
C ILE A 69 -7.06 -23.08 13.77
N GLN A 70 -7.27 -24.37 13.51
CA GLN A 70 -6.21 -25.38 13.49
C GLN A 70 -5.38 -25.38 12.20
N ASN A 71 -5.92 -24.83 11.11
CA ASN A 71 -5.29 -24.88 9.79
C ASN A 71 -4.95 -23.46 9.27
N PRO A 72 -3.96 -22.75 9.86
CA PRO A 72 -3.48 -21.49 9.30
C PRO A 72 -2.83 -21.68 7.93
N VAL A 73 -2.77 -20.60 7.16
CA VAL A 73 -1.92 -20.51 5.97
C VAL A 73 -0.63 -19.77 6.30
N GLU A 74 0.46 -20.12 5.60
CA GLU A 74 1.71 -19.36 5.71
C GLU A 74 1.68 -18.16 4.76
N ILE A 75 1.68 -16.95 5.32
CA ILE A 75 1.74 -15.71 4.56
C ILE A 75 3.20 -15.29 4.35
N VAL A 76 3.56 -14.97 3.10
CA VAL A 76 4.91 -14.50 2.69
C VAL A 76 4.89 -13.26 1.81
N GLY A 77 6.07 -12.67 1.55
CA GLY A 77 6.30 -11.57 0.60
C GLY A 77 6.27 -10.17 1.19
N ARG A 78 5.36 -9.89 2.13
CA ARG A 78 5.24 -8.60 2.84
C ARG A 78 5.61 -8.67 4.32
N THR A 79 6.35 -9.71 4.69
CA THR A 79 6.83 -9.96 6.04
C THR A 79 8.31 -10.38 5.99
N PRO A 80 9.13 -10.02 7.00
CA PRO A 80 10.53 -10.44 7.04
C PRO A 80 10.72 -11.96 7.15
N ARG A 81 9.72 -12.64 7.71
CA ARG A 81 9.64 -14.11 7.83
C ARG A 81 8.20 -14.56 7.57
N PRO A 82 7.97 -15.80 7.12
CA PRO A 82 6.62 -16.34 7.01
C PRO A 82 5.85 -16.21 8.32
N VAL A 83 4.56 -15.87 8.23
CA VAL A 83 3.67 -15.74 9.40
C VAL A 83 2.42 -16.58 9.21
N HIS A 84 1.90 -17.17 10.29
CA HIS A 84 0.61 -17.85 10.26
C HIS A 84 -0.52 -16.82 10.12
N GLY A 85 -1.23 -16.88 9.01
CA GLY A 85 -2.40 -16.08 8.70
C GLY A 85 -3.68 -16.90 8.82
N HIS A 86 -4.71 -16.26 9.36
CA HIS A 86 -6.08 -16.77 9.42
C HIS A 86 -6.97 -15.83 8.65
N ARG A 87 -8.01 -16.37 7.97
CA ARG A 87 -9.04 -15.58 7.29
C ARG A 87 -9.58 -14.49 8.22
N ALA A 88 -9.68 -13.26 7.74
CA ALA A 88 -10.01 -12.11 8.58
C ALA A 88 -11.37 -12.27 9.29
N GLU A 89 -12.31 -12.95 8.65
CA GLU A 89 -13.66 -13.24 9.14
C GLU A 89 -13.66 -14.06 10.45
N ILE A 90 -12.65 -14.91 10.66
CA ILE A 90 -12.49 -15.75 11.86
C ILE A 90 -12.42 -14.92 13.14
N LEU A 91 -11.93 -13.67 13.08
CA LEU A 91 -11.89 -12.81 14.25
C LEU A 91 -13.30 -12.47 14.77
N ALA A 92 -14.26 -12.25 13.87
CA ALA A 92 -15.65 -12.03 14.24
C ALA A 92 -16.26 -13.29 14.87
N ASP A 93 -16.04 -14.46 14.24
CA ASP A 93 -16.51 -15.75 14.76
C ASP A 93 -15.97 -16.04 16.18
N ILE A 94 -14.70 -15.70 16.45
CA ILE A 94 -14.11 -15.85 17.79
C ILE A 94 -14.75 -14.88 18.78
N CYS A 95 -15.04 -13.65 18.38
CA CYS A 95 -15.74 -12.70 19.25
C CYS A 95 -17.14 -13.21 19.60
N ASP A 96 -17.87 -13.77 18.63
CA ASP A 96 -19.21 -14.32 18.86
C ASP A 96 -19.17 -15.52 19.83
N VAL A 97 -18.19 -16.41 19.69
CA VAL A 97 -17.94 -17.51 20.63
C VAL A 97 -17.70 -16.99 22.05
N LEU A 98 -16.85 -15.97 22.20
CA LEU A 98 -16.55 -15.35 23.49
C LEU A 98 -17.79 -14.69 24.11
N LEU A 99 -18.57 -13.97 23.31
CA LEU A 99 -19.78 -13.30 23.77
C LEU A 99 -20.89 -14.29 24.15
N GLU A 100 -21.06 -15.39 23.41
CA GLU A 100 -22.03 -16.44 23.78
C GLU A 100 -21.57 -17.17 25.05
N ALA A 101 -20.28 -17.49 25.17
CA ALA A 101 -19.71 -18.07 26.39
C ALA A 101 -19.94 -17.15 27.61
N ARG A 102 -19.75 -15.83 27.43
CA ARG A 102 -20.04 -14.82 28.47
C ARG A 102 -21.52 -14.81 28.83
N LYS A 103 -22.41 -14.76 27.84
CA LYS A 103 -23.86 -14.74 28.02
C LYS A 103 -24.37 -15.96 28.80
N ARG A 104 -23.70 -17.11 28.67
CA ARG A 104 -24.01 -18.36 29.36
C ARG A 104 -23.33 -18.51 30.73
N GLY A 105 -22.57 -17.51 31.19
CA GLY A 105 -21.84 -17.56 32.46
C GLY A 105 -20.68 -18.57 32.48
N ALA A 106 -20.15 -18.92 31.30
CA ALA A 106 -19.01 -19.83 31.16
C ALA A 106 -17.66 -19.14 31.43
N LEU A 107 -17.57 -17.82 31.19
CA LEU A 107 -16.39 -17.01 31.50
C LEU A 107 -16.42 -16.59 32.98
N ARG A 108 -15.52 -17.15 33.80
CA ARG A 108 -15.58 -17.02 35.26
C ARG A 108 -14.30 -16.45 35.87
N THR A 109 -13.16 -16.70 35.25
CA THR A 109 -11.86 -16.18 35.68
C THR A 109 -11.66 -14.75 35.19
N GLU A 110 -10.82 -13.96 35.88
CA GLU A 110 -10.48 -12.59 35.47
C GLU A 110 -9.94 -12.54 34.02
N GLN A 111 -9.17 -13.56 33.63
CA GLN A 111 -8.65 -13.70 32.28
C GLN A 111 -9.75 -13.93 31.24
N GLU A 112 -10.71 -14.81 31.52
CA GLU A 112 -11.85 -15.08 30.63
C GLU A 112 -12.77 -13.86 30.52
N ILE A 113 -13.06 -13.19 31.64
CA ILE A 113 -13.87 -11.95 31.66
C ILE A 113 -13.23 -10.90 30.75
N ARG A 114 -11.91 -10.72 30.86
CA ARG A 114 -11.15 -9.83 29.98
C ARG A 114 -11.32 -10.19 28.50
N TYR A 115 -11.35 -11.47 28.14
CA TYR A 115 -11.56 -11.87 26.74
C TYR A 115 -12.94 -11.45 26.23
N GLY A 116 -13.97 -11.60 27.08
CA GLY A 116 -15.32 -11.12 26.78
C GLY A 116 -15.37 -9.60 26.58
N ASP A 117 -14.68 -8.82 27.41
CA ASP A 117 -14.63 -7.35 27.29
C ASP A 117 -13.94 -6.90 26.00
N TYR A 118 -12.82 -7.54 25.63
CA TYR A 118 -12.12 -7.26 24.38
C TYR A 118 -12.97 -7.67 23.15
N ALA A 119 -13.64 -8.81 23.20
CA ALA A 119 -14.55 -9.25 22.14
C ALA A 119 -15.71 -8.26 21.94
N GLU A 120 -16.32 -7.79 23.03
CA GLU A 120 -17.38 -6.78 22.97
C GLU A 120 -16.89 -5.46 22.36
N MET A 121 -15.71 -5.00 22.77
CA MET A 121 -15.10 -3.79 22.21
C MET A 121 -14.84 -3.94 20.70
N LEU A 122 -14.30 -5.09 20.26
CA LEU A 122 -14.04 -5.38 18.86
C LEU A 122 -15.34 -5.39 18.03
N VAL A 123 -16.36 -6.12 18.47
CA VAL A 123 -17.66 -6.20 17.76
C VAL A 123 -18.31 -4.82 17.64
N ARG A 124 -18.30 -4.02 18.71
CA ARG A 124 -18.80 -2.64 18.67
C ARG A 124 -17.99 -1.77 17.71
N GLY A 125 -16.67 -1.94 17.66
CA GLY A 125 -15.79 -1.25 16.72
C GLY A 125 -16.08 -1.63 15.27
N PHE A 126 -16.19 -2.92 14.97
CA PHE A 126 -16.53 -3.44 13.65
C PHE A 126 -17.89 -2.95 13.19
N ALA A 127 -18.91 -2.95 14.05
CA ALA A 127 -20.24 -2.46 13.70
C ALA A 127 -20.21 -0.99 13.28
N ARG A 128 -19.50 -0.13 14.01
CA ARG A 128 -19.37 1.30 13.66
C ARG A 128 -18.69 1.51 12.32
N VAL A 129 -17.57 0.81 12.08
CA VAL A 129 -16.82 0.90 10.82
C VAL A 129 -17.63 0.31 9.66
N GLY A 130 -18.30 -0.83 9.88
CA GLY A 130 -19.14 -1.49 8.90
C GLY A 130 -20.32 -0.63 8.47
N ILE A 131 -21.03 0.01 9.42
CA ILE A 131 -22.11 0.94 9.09
C ILE A 131 -21.58 2.12 8.26
N ALA A 132 -20.46 2.72 8.67
CA ALA A 132 -19.87 3.82 7.90
C ALA A 132 -19.46 3.38 6.48
N ALA A 133 -18.83 2.22 6.33
CA ALA A 133 -18.45 1.67 5.04
C ALA A 133 -19.66 1.37 4.14
N LEU A 134 -20.74 0.81 4.70
CA LEU A 134 -21.99 0.54 3.96
C LEU A 134 -22.68 1.83 3.52
N VAL A 135 -22.66 2.88 4.34
CA VAL A 135 -23.18 4.21 3.97
C VAL A 135 -22.31 4.83 2.86
N ASP A 136 -20.99 4.73 2.96
CA ASP A 136 -20.06 5.22 1.94
C ASP A 136 -20.30 4.53 0.58
N GLU A 137 -20.52 3.20 0.59
CA GLU A 137 -20.84 2.41 -0.59
C GLU A 137 -22.21 2.80 -1.17
N ALA A 138 -23.26 2.84 -0.33
CA ALA A 138 -24.62 3.14 -0.76
C ALA A 138 -24.79 4.57 -1.31
N THR A 139 -24.01 5.52 -0.80
CA THR A 139 -24.02 6.93 -1.25
C THR A 139 -23.04 7.19 -2.38
N GLY A 140 -22.12 6.26 -2.67
CA GLY A 140 -20.99 6.46 -3.58
C GLY A 140 -19.90 7.40 -3.04
N TYR A 141 -19.96 7.78 -1.75
CA TYR A 141 -18.97 8.64 -1.10
C TYR A 141 -17.57 8.02 -1.06
N GLU A 142 -17.45 6.69 -1.19
CA GLU A 142 -16.15 6.01 -1.34
C GLU A 142 -15.30 6.63 -2.45
N LYS A 143 -15.89 6.92 -3.62
CA LYS A 143 -15.20 7.52 -4.77
C LYS A 143 -14.74 8.95 -4.49
N VAL A 144 -15.56 9.71 -3.76
CA VAL A 144 -15.23 11.09 -3.36
C VAL A 144 -14.06 11.06 -2.38
N ARG A 145 -14.11 10.18 -1.38
CA ARG A 145 -13.04 10.01 -0.39
C ARG A 145 -11.71 9.60 -1.04
N GLU A 146 -11.73 8.66 -1.99
CA GLU A 146 -10.54 8.26 -2.74
C GLU A 146 -9.97 9.41 -3.58
N ARG A 147 -10.84 10.15 -4.29
CA ARG A 147 -10.44 11.31 -5.07
C ARG A 147 -9.84 12.41 -4.21
N ASP A 148 -10.46 12.72 -3.07
CA ASP A 148 -9.99 13.76 -2.16
C ASP A 148 -8.66 13.36 -1.48
N ALA A 149 -8.49 12.08 -1.15
CA ALA A 149 -7.21 11.56 -0.66
C ALA A 149 -6.10 11.68 -1.71
N LEU A 150 -6.41 11.34 -2.96
CA LEU A 150 -5.49 11.51 -4.09
C LEU A 150 -5.15 13.00 -4.30
N GLN A 151 -6.14 13.88 -4.26
CA GLN A 151 -5.94 15.31 -4.43
C GLN A 151 -5.02 15.88 -3.34
N LYS A 152 -5.22 15.50 -2.07
CA LYS A 152 -4.33 15.89 -0.97
C LYS A 152 -2.88 15.43 -1.16
N ILE A 153 -2.65 14.27 -1.77
CA ILE A 153 -1.29 13.83 -2.13
C ILE A 153 -0.72 14.73 -3.22
N LEU A 154 -1.49 14.99 -4.27
CA LEU A 154 -1.07 15.81 -5.41
C LEU A 154 -0.79 17.26 -5.02
N ASP A 155 -1.58 17.83 -4.11
CA ASP A 155 -1.41 19.21 -3.61
C ASP A 155 -0.10 19.37 -2.81
N LYS A 156 0.42 18.30 -2.20
CA LYS A 156 1.77 18.33 -1.61
C LYS A 156 2.85 18.44 -2.68
N PHE A 157 2.65 17.83 -3.84
CA PHE A 157 3.65 17.83 -4.92
C PHE A 157 3.56 19.07 -5.80
N LEU A 158 2.35 19.52 -6.11
CA LEU A 158 2.07 20.49 -7.16
C LEU A 158 1.26 21.67 -6.63
N LYS A 159 1.44 22.81 -7.28
CA LYS A 159 0.61 24.00 -7.15
C LYS A 159 0.16 24.49 -8.52
N ASP A 160 -0.95 25.21 -8.52
CA ASP A 160 -1.57 25.68 -9.76
C ASP A 160 -0.71 26.74 -10.45
N GLU A 161 -0.10 27.64 -9.67
CA GLU A 161 0.75 28.70 -10.19
C GLU A 161 2.19 28.23 -10.43
N ALA A 162 2.69 28.47 -11.64
CA ALA A 162 4.07 28.20 -11.98
C ALA A 162 5.01 29.16 -11.24
N ARG A 163 6.06 28.62 -10.64
CA ARG A 163 7.18 29.41 -10.11
C ARG A 163 7.99 30.05 -11.22
N VAL A 164 8.77 31.06 -10.84
CA VAL A 164 9.86 31.57 -11.67
C VAL A 164 10.75 30.40 -12.08
N TRP A 165 11.13 30.39 -13.35
CA TRP A 165 11.94 29.31 -13.88
C TRP A 165 13.26 29.20 -13.11
N SER A 166 13.54 28.01 -12.59
CA SER A 166 14.82 27.67 -12.00
C SER A 166 15.27 26.30 -12.49
N LYS A 167 16.59 26.16 -12.72
CA LYS A 167 17.18 24.92 -13.21
C LYS A 167 16.93 23.80 -12.19
N THR A 168 16.16 22.80 -12.62
CA THR A 168 15.78 21.65 -11.79
C THR A 168 16.42 20.36 -12.26
N PHE A 169 16.50 20.18 -13.59
CA PHE A 169 17.17 19.04 -14.21
C PHE A 169 18.65 19.40 -14.41
N PRO A 170 19.60 18.65 -13.81
CA PRO A 170 21.03 18.87 -14.04
C PRO A 170 21.41 18.50 -15.47
N ASP A 171 22.49 19.07 -16.00
CA ASP A 171 22.93 18.79 -17.39
C ASP A 171 23.34 17.32 -17.54
N GLU A 172 23.99 16.78 -16.51
CA GLU A 172 24.39 15.37 -16.40
C GLU A 172 23.20 14.41 -16.62
N PHE A 173 22.01 14.75 -16.13
CA PHE A 173 20.81 13.92 -16.36
C PHE A 173 20.51 13.79 -17.86
N TRP A 174 20.62 14.89 -18.61
CA TRP A 174 20.33 14.89 -20.04
C TRP A 174 21.37 14.09 -20.82
N GLU A 175 22.65 14.21 -20.45
CA GLU A 175 23.75 13.44 -21.04
C GLU A 175 23.58 11.93 -20.81
N LYS A 176 23.29 11.53 -19.57
CA LYS A 176 23.02 10.12 -19.24
C LYS A 176 21.78 9.60 -19.97
N LEU A 177 20.70 10.40 -20.05
CA LEU A 177 19.45 10.00 -20.69
C LEU A 177 19.62 9.75 -22.20
N VAL A 178 20.36 10.59 -22.92
CA VAL A 178 20.57 10.36 -24.36
C VAL A 178 21.49 9.18 -24.61
N LYS A 179 22.54 9.02 -23.79
CA LYS A 179 23.45 7.87 -23.86
C LYS A 179 22.71 6.55 -23.63
N ILE A 180 21.88 6.46 -22.59
CA ILE A 180 21.11 5.23 -22.30
C ILE A 180 20.06 4.94 -23.39
N LYS A 181 19.59 5.95 -24.11
CA LYS A 181 18.68 5.79 -25.26
C LYS A 181 19.40 5.55 -26.59
N GLY A 182 20.72 5.43 -26.58
CA GLY A 182 21.54 5.03 -27.74
C GLY A 182 22.05 6.17 -28.61
N TYR A 183 22.05 7.41 -28.12
CA TYR A 183 22.54 8.58 -28.85
C TYR A 183 23.91 9.01 -28.30
N GLU A 184 24.82 9.39 -29.21
CA GLU A 184 26.20 9.75 -28.86
C GLU A 184 26.33 11.02 -28.02
N ASN A 185 25.50 12.03 -28.30
CA ASN A 185 25.47 13.26 -27.50
C ASN A 185 24.11 13.98 -27.57
N TYR A 186 23.88 14.88 -26.61
CA TYR A 186 22.61 15.62 -26.48
C TYR A 186 22.38 16.64 -27.61
N LEU A 187 23.46 17.16 -28.20
CA LEU A 187 23.42 18.13 -29.32
C LEU A 187 22.92 17.50 -30.62
N ALA A 188 23.27 16.23 -30.87
CA ALA A 188 22.86 15.45 -32.04
C ALA A 188 21.35 15.25 -32.11
N VAL A 189 20.67 15.30 -30.96
CA VAL A 189 19.25 15.00 -30.86
C VAL A 189 18.38 16.19 -31.32
N LYS A 190 18.88 17.43 -31.44
CA LYS A 190 18.08 18.64 -31.83
C LYS A 190 16.80 18.85 -30.98
N ARG A 191 16.81 18.42 -29.71
CA ARG A 191 15.70 18.56 -28.73
C ARG A 191 14.27 18.29 -29.28
N PRO A 192 13.98 17.12 -29.86
CA PRO A 192 12.71 16.84 -30.48
C PRO A 192 11.66 16.61 -29.39
N ALA A 193 10.39 16.75 -29.76
CA ALA A 193 9.27 16.59 -28.83
C ALA A 193 9.28 15.23 -28.08
N PHE A 194 9.93 14.19 -28.62
CA PHE A 194 9.97 12.87 -28.01
C PHE A 194 10.75 12.78 -26.69
N ILE A 195 11.72 13.66 -26.43
CA ILE A 195 12.45 13.64 -25.14
C ILE A 195 11.47 13.87 -23.98
N GLY A 196 10.44 14.69 -24.21
CA GLY A 196 9.36 14.89 -23.24
C GLY A 196 8.63 13.60 -22.89
N HIS A 197 8.48 12.66 -23.83
CA HIS A 197 7.89 11.35 -23.54
C HIS A 197 8.77 10.51 -22.61
N TRP A 198 10.09 10.53 -22.80
CA TRP A 198 11.01 9.83 -21.89
C TRP A 198 11.01 10.42 -20.49
N VAL A 199 11.03 11.75 -20.37
CA VAL A 199 10.96 12.41 -19.06
C VAL A 199 9.63 12.12 -18.38
N ASN A 200 8.52 12.15 -19.13
CA ASN A 200 7.22 11.75 -18.59
C ASN A 200 7.23 10.31 -18.07
N ASP A 201 7.90 9.39 -18.77
CA ASP A 201 7.95 7.97 -18.42
C ASP A 201 8.88 7.64 -17.24
N ILE A 202 10.09 8.19 -17.28
CA ILE A 202 11.19 7.88 -16.35
C ILE A 202 11.12 8.72 -15.07
N VAL A 203 10.57 9.93 -15.18
CA VAL A 203 10.50 10.88 -14.07
C VAL A 203 9.06 11.02 -13.60
N TYR A 204 8.20 11.73 -14.33
CA TYR A 204 6.91 12.14 -13.79
C TYR A 204 5.96 10.97 -13.48
N SER A 205 5.93 9.90 -14.28
CA SER A 205 5.02 8.76 -14.05
C SER A 205 5.36 7.93 -12.80
N ARG A 206 6.45 8.25 -12.10
CA ARG A 206 7.01 7.48 -10.98
C ARG A 206 7.12 8.29 -9.68
N LEU A 207 6.67 9.56 -9.68
CA LEU A 207 6.76 10.44 -8.51
C LEU A 207 5.59 10.26 -7.53
N ALA A 208 4.36 10.30 -8.02
CA ALA A 208 3.16 10.06 -7.23
C ALA A 208 2.01 9.54 -8.10
N PRO A 209 1.00 8.86 -7.51
CA PRO A 209 -0.22 8.49 -8.22
C PRO A 209 -0.88 9.74 -8.85
N GLY A 210 -1.32 9.65 -10.11
CA GLY A 210 -2.06 10.73 -10.79
C GLY A 210 -1.26 12.00 -11.14
N ILE A 211 0.02 12.10 -10.76
CA ILE A 211 0.79 13.35 -10.89
C ILE A 211 0.95 13.82 -12.34
N LYS A 212 1.07 12.88 -13.28
CA LYS A 212 1.20 13.19 -14.70
C LYS A 212 -0.06 13.84 -15.26
N ASP A 213 -1.23 13.40 -14.81
CA ASP A 213 -2.49 13.95 -15.29
C ASP A 213 -2.74 15.31 -14.64
N ARG A 214 -2.50 15.44 -13.33
CA ARG A 214 -2.52 16.73 -12.65
C ARG A 214 -1.56 17.75 -13.27
N LEU A 215 -0.35 17.34 -13.66
CA LEU A 215 0.60 18.19 -14.37
C LEU A 215 0.08 18.70 -15.73
N LYS A 216 -0.72 17.90 -16.44
CA LYS A 216 -1.35 18.34 -17.70
C LYS A 216 -2.49 19.33 -17.44
N GLU A 217 -3.20 19.19 -16.32
CA GLU A 217 -4.27 20.11 -15.91
C GLU A 217 -3.72 21.47 -15.52
N VAL A 218 -2.72 21.53 -14.62
CA VAL A 218 -2.14 22.80 -14.13
C VAL A 218 -1.24 23.47 -15.18
N ASN A 219 -0.74 22.72 -16.15
CA ASN A 219 0.07 23.24 -17.25
C ASN A 219 -0.45 22.73 -18.60
N PRO A 220 -1.63 23.19 -19.05
CA PRO A 220 -2.29 22.69 -20.26
C PRO A 220 -1.54 23.10 -21.53
N LYS A 221 -1.88 22.45 -22.66
CA LYS A 221 -1.31 22.85 -23.95
C LYS A 221 -2.09 24.06 -24.44
N THR A 222 -1.40 25.02 -25.02
CA THR A 222 -2.02 26.13 -25.75
C THR A 222 -2.72 25.58 -27.01
N PRO A 223 -3.61 26.35 -27.65
CA PRO A 223 -4.20 25.98 -28.94
C PRO A 223 -3.14 25.67 -30.03
N LYS A 224 -1.94 26.22 -29.90
CA LYS A 224 -0.79 25.99 -30.78
C LYS A 224 0.02 24.72 -30.42
N GLY A 225 -0.43 23.94 -29.44
CA GLY A 225 0.15 22.63 -29.07
C GLY A 225 1.35 22.65 -28.12
N HIS A 226 1.89 23.83 -27.77
CA HIS A 226 2.99 23.97 -26.81
C HIS A 226 2.48 24.31 -25.40
N ARG A 227 3.32 24.18 -24.37
CA ARG A 227 2.98 24.63 -23.00
C ARG A 227 3.55 26.01 -22.73
N ARG A 228 2.89 26.79 -21.86
CA ARG A 228 3.38 28.11 -21.44
C ARG A 228 4.59 27.98 -20.52
N ASN A 229 4.50 27.07 -19.55
CA ASN A 229 5.55 26.82 -18.56
C ASN A 229 6.10 25.39 -18.69
N ARG A 230 7.19 25.10 -17.97
CA ARG A 230 7.71 23.73 -17.80
C ARG A 230 7.01 23.06 -16.61
N HIS A 231 6.78 21.75 -16.68
CA HIS A 231 6.10 21.00 -15.60
C HIS A 231 6.78 21.16 -14.24
N HIS A 232 8.13 21.15 -14.18
CA HIS A 232 8.86 21.31 -12.91
C HIS A 232 8.60 22.65 -12.21
N GLN A 233 8.11 23.68 -12.90
CA GLN A 233 7.77 24.97 -12.29
C GLN A 233 6.52 24.91 -11.42
N HIS A 234 5.65 23.92 -11.62
CA HIS A 234 4.43 23.72 -10.84
C HIS A 234 4.67 22.88 -9.58
N PHE A 235 5.89 22.36 -9.36
CA PHE A 235 6.17 21.64 -8.12
C PHE A 235 6.25 22.60 -6.94
N THR A 236 5.76 22.19 -5.78
CA THR A 236 5.91 22.94 -4.51
C THR A 236 7.38 22.98 -4.08
N GLU A 237 7.76 23.99 -3.30
CA GLU A 237 9.16 24.21 -2.92
C GLU A 237 9.58 23.38 -1.71
N ASP A 238 8.65 23.20 -0.78
CA ASP A 238 8.80 22.52 0.50
C ASP A 238 8.80 20.99 0.36
N TYR A 239 8.11 20.45 -0.64
CA TYR A 239 7.97 19.00 -0.79
C TYR A 239 8.21 18.49 -2.22
N GLY A 240 7.46 18.99 -3.21
CA GLY A 240 7.48 18.46 -4.57
C GLY A 240 8.84 18.58 -5.26
N LEU A 241 9.53 19.71 -5.12
CA LEU A 241 10.87 19.90 -5.67
C LEU A 241 11.93 19.01 -5.02
N PRO A 242 12.04 18.95 -3.67
CA PRO A 242 12.89 17.99 -2.99
C PRO A 242 12.70 16.55 -3.51
N GLU A 243 11.46 16.08 -3.59
CA GLU A 243 11.14 14.73 -4.09
C GLU A 243 11.52 14.54 -5.56
N LEU A 244 11.23 15.52 -6.42
CA LEU A 244 11.65 15.48 -7.83
C LEU A 244 13.17 15.39 -7.96
N ARG A 245 13.93 16.16 -7.18
CA ARG A 245 15.40 16.16 -7.20
C ARG A 245 15.96 14.83 -6.70
N ASP A 246 15.39 14.29 -5.63
CA ASP A 246 15.80 12.98 -5.10
C ASP A 246 15.53 11.86 -6.10
N HIS A 247 14.36 11.86 -6.75
CA HIS A 247 14.04 10.93 -7.83
C HIS A 247 15.01 11.03 -9.00
N LEU A 248 15.36 12.25 -9.43
CA LEU A 248 16.36 12.45 -10.49
C LEU A 248 17.73 11.86 -10.11
N LYS A 249 18.19 12.02 -8.87
CA LYS A 249 19.42 11.39 -8.38
C LYS A 249 19.36 9.87 -8.47
N LYS A 250 18.27 9.26 -7.98
CA LYS A 250 18.06 7.81 -8.04
C LYS A 250 18.07 7.31 -9.48
N VAL A 251 17.37 8.00 -10.39
CA VAL A 251 17.36 7.65 -11.82
C VAL A 251 18.76 7.73 -12.43
N MET A 252 19.54 8.78 -12.13
CA MET A 252 20.91 8.90 -12.63
C MET A 252 21.81 7.77 -12.13
N VAL A 253 21.70 7.39 -10.85
CA VAL A 253 22.43 6.22 -10.29
C VAL A 253 22.06 4.94 -11.03
N LEU A 254 20.78 4.74 -11.35
CA LEU A 254 20.35 3.57 -12.15
C LEU A 254 20.85 3.62 -13.60
N MET A 255 20.97 4.80 -14.19
CA MET A 255 21.57 4.97 -15.52
C MET A 255 23.06 4.62 -15.49
N ASP A 256 23.78 4.98 -14.44
CA ASP A 256 25.21 4.67 -14.27
C ASP A 256 25.46 3.18 -14.02
N ALA A 257 24.56 2.51 -13.30
CA ALA A 257 24.65 1.09 -13.00
C ALA A 257 24.29 0.19 -14.20
N ALA A 258 23.49 0.68 -15.14
CA ALA A 258 22.97 -0.12 -16.24
C ALA A 258 24.00 -0.30 -17.36
N SER A 259 24.17 -1.53 -17.84
CA SER A 259 25.08 -1.80 -18.98
C SER A 259 24.49 -1.39 -20.32
N ASN A 260 23.16 -1.34 -20.44
CA ASN A 260 22.46 -0.95 -21.66
C ASN A 260 21.01 -0.52 -21.34
N LYS A 261 20.28 -0.08 -22.38
CA LYS A 261 18.88 0.36 -22.26
C LYS A 261 17.94 -0.65 -21.61
N ARG A 262 18.05 -1.93 -22.01
CA ARG A 262 17.15 -3.00 -21.52
C ARG A 262 17.39 -3.25 -20.02
N ASP A 263 18.66 -3.26 -19.63
CA ASP A 263 19.05 -3.41 -18.23
C ASP A 263 18.59 -2.21 -17.39
N PHE A 264 18.73 -0.99 -17.90
CA PHE A 264 18.19 0.21 -17.26
C PHE A 264 16.68 0.12 -17.03
N GLU A 265 15.92 -0.28 -18.05
CA GLU A 265 14.45 -0.39 -17.95
C GLU A 265 14.03 -1.43 -16.89
N ARG A 266 14.74 -2.56 -16.82
CA ARG A 266 14.56 -3.59 -15.79
C ARG A 266 14.86 -3.07 -14.39
N LEU A 267 16.02 -2.42 -14.21
CA LEU A 267 16.42 -1.82 -12.94
C LEU A 267 15.44 -0.73 -12.50
N LEU A 268 15.00 0.13 -13.43
CA LEU A 268 14.06 1.21 -13.18
C LEU A 268 12.69 0.68 -12.78
N ASN A 269 12.14 -0.33 -13.48
CA ASN A 269 10.83 -0.89 -13.15
C ASN A 269 10.84 -1.65 -11.82
N ARG A 270 11.95 -2.29 -11.46
CA ARG A 270 12.09 -2.99 -10.19
C ARG A 270 12.25 -2.03 -9.01
N SER A 271 13.12 -1.02 -9.15
CA SER A 271 13.48 -0.12 -8.04
C SER A 271 12.52 1.06 -7.90
N LEU A 272 11.99 1.58 -9.01
CA LEU A 272 11.15 2.77 -9.08
C LEU A 272 9.93 2.49 -9.99
N PRO A 273 9.03 1.56 -9.65
CA PRO A 273 7.89 1.20 -10.49
C PRO A 273 6.98 2.41 -10.76
N LYS A 274 6.27 2.39 -11.89
CA LYS A 274 5.24 3.40 -12.15
C LYS A 274 4.07 3.17 -11.19
N TYR A 275 3.43 4.25 -10.79
CA TYR A 275 2.17 4.13 -10.06
C TYR A 275 1.09 3.61 -11.01
N GLY A 276 0.41 2.52 -10.61
CA GLY A 276 -0.63 1.87 -11.41
C GLY A 276 -0.14 0.81 -12.41
N SER A 277 1.16 0.49 -12.47
CA SER A 277 1.66 -0.65 -13.27
C SER A 277 1.78 -1.93 -12.44
N THR A 278 1.41 -3.07 -13.04
CA THR A 278 1.79 -4.40 -12.53
C THR A 278 3.31 -4.52 -12.51
N LEU A 279 3.89 -4.99 -11.40
CA LEU A 279 5.32 -5.27 -11.30
C LEU A 279 5.66 -6.47 -12.19
N ASP A 280 6.63 -6.31 -13.10
CA ASP A 280 7.20 -7.44 -13.83
C ASP A 280 7.94 -8.35 -12.82
N LEU A 281 7.42 -9.55 -12.63
CA LEU A 281 8.12 -10.59 -11.88
C LEU A 281 9.31 -11.08 -12.73
N PRO A 282 10.49 -11.31 -12.14
CA PRO A 282 11.53 -12.03 -12.85
C PRO A 282 10.98 -13.41 -13.22
N LEU A 283 10.94 -13.70 -14.52
CA LEU A 283 10.85 -15.08 -14.97
C LEU A 283 12.21 -15.69 -14.69
N ASP A 284 12.25 -16.68 -13.81
CA ASP A 284 13.46 -17.47 -13.59
C ASP A 284 13.85 -18.12 -14.94
N GLU A 285 15.11 -17.97 -15.34
CA GLU A 285 15.73 -18.82 -16.37
C GLU A 285 16.04 -20.21 -15.78
#